data_AF-A0A9D6R4Q1-F1
#
_entry.id   AF-A0A9D6R4Q1-F1
#
_cell.length_a   1.000
_cell.length_b   1.000
_cell.length_c   1.000
_cell.angle_alpha   90.00
_cell.angle_beta   90.00
_cell.angle_gamma   90.00
#
_symmetry.space_group_name_H-M   'P 1'
#
loop_
_entity.id
_entity.type
_entity.pdbx_description
1 polymer ?
#
loop_
_entity_poly.entity_id
_entity_poly.type
_entity_poly.pdbx_seq_one_letter_code
_entity_poly.pdbx_strand_id
1 'polypeptide(L)'
;MIPTPFTSDLCIKCNICTSACPVAAVTDLFPGPKAVGPQAQRFRHPRLAPVDRSVDYCSGCGVCSLVCPHGVQVAEMNAIARSAMFEASGLPLRNRLLGRAERLGQIGSPFAPLSNLPLRIPPLRWLVEKFLGIHRKAPFPPFARPNFRAWFRGKGARPPALGYYKVVYFHGCSTNYYEPRIGKAAVAILERNRCRVTVAEQNCCGLPMQSNGDFESARAL
;
A
#
# COMPACT_ATOMS: atom_id res chain seq x y z
N MET A 1 -14.73 -0.16 22.69
CA MET A 1 -13.83 0.99 22.49
C MET A 1 -12.48 0.42 22.08
N ILE A 2 -12.07 0.55 20.82
CA ILE A 2 -10.76 0.03 20.37
C ILE A 2 -9.71 0.86 21.11
N PRO A 3 -8.84 0.28 21.96
CA PRO A 3 -7.76 1.02 22.59
C PRO A 3 -6.79 1.43 21.48
N THR A 4 -6.89 2.66 21.00
CA THR A 4 -5.92 3.21 20.07
C THR A 4 -4.69 3.59 20.89
N PRO A 5 -3.48 3.06 20.60
CA PRO A 5 -2.25 3.52 21.25
C PRO A 5 -1.92 4.99 20.93
N PHE A 6 -2.72 5.62 20.06
CA PHE A 6 -2.58 6.98 19.59
C PHE A 6 -3.59 7.89 20.30
N THR A 7 -3.10 8.94 20.96
CA THR A 7 -3.94 9.95 21.62
C THR A 7 -4.20 11.15 20.70
N SER A 8 -5.48 11.53 20.57
CA SER A 8 -5.91 12.76 19.90
C SER A 8 -5.83 13.99 20.81
N ASP A 9 -5.50 13.82 22.09
CA ASP A 9 -5.51 14.90 23.08
C ASP A 9 -4.42 15.94 22.79
N LEU A 10 -3.30 15.53 22.19
CA LEU A 10 -2.21 16.41 21.76
C LEU A 10 -2.57 17.28 20.54
N CYS A 11 -3.71 17.03 19.87
CA CYS A 11 -4.11 17.78 18.69
C CYS A 11 -4.70 19.16 19.06
N ILE A 12 -3.89 20.21 18.93
CA ILE A 12 -4.31 21.61 19.16
C ILE A 12 -5.12 22.24 18.00
N LYS A 13 -5.50 21.44 16.99
CA LYS A 13 -6.29 21.87 15.82
C LYS A 13 -5.65 22.93 14.90
N CYS A 14 -4.32 23.10 14.92
CA CYS A 14 -3.56 24.09 14.13
C CYS A 14 -3.61 23.96 12.59
N ASN A 15 -4.28 22.95 12.02
CA ASN A 15 -4.45 22.72 10.57
C ASN A 15 -3.20 22.35 9.73
N ILE A 16 -1.98 22.35 10.27
CA ILE A 16 -0.75 22.05 9.52
C ILE A 16 -0.85 20.72 8.74
N CYS A 17 -1.36 19.66 9.37
CA CYS A 17 -1.51 18.36 8.74
C CYS A 17 -2.54 18.35 7.59
N THR A 18 -3.54 19.23 7.63
CA THR A 18 -4.50 19.42 6.53
C THR A 18 -3.86 20.19 5.39
N SER A 19 -3.16 21.29 5.69
CA SER A 19 -2.48 22.11 4.68
C SER A 19 -1.38 21.34 3.94
N ALA A 20 -0.69 20.42 4.62
CA ALA A 20 0.32 19.56 4.00
C ALA A 20 -0.26 18.34 3.27
N CYS A 21 -1.56 18.07 3.38
CA CYS A 21 -2.14 16.86 2.83
C CYS A 21 -2.33 16.98 1.31
N PRO A 22 -1.71 16.11 0.49
CA PRO A 22 -1.85 16.18 -0.96
C PRO A 22 -3.27 15.82 -1.44
N VAL A 23 -4.00 14.98 -0.69
CA VAL A 23 -5.37 14.58 -1.05
C VAL A 23 -6.35 15.73 -0.80
N ALA A 24 -6.28 16.35 0.38
CA ALA A 24 -7.16 17.48 0.71
C ALA A 24 -6.96 18.69 -0.21
N ALA A 25 -5.78 18.81 -0.84
CA ALA A 25 -5.48 19.87 -1.80
C ALA A 25 -6.14 19.68 -3.17
N VAL A 26 -6.61 18.47 -3.52
CA VAL A 26 -7.08 18.15 -4.88
C VAL A 26 -8.51 17.62 -4.94
N THR A 27 -9.17 17.40 -3.79
CA THR A 27 -10.58 16.98 -3.76
C THR A 27 -11.29 17.42 -2.49
N ASP A 28 -12.49 17.97 -2.65
CA ASP A 28 -13.39 18.33 -1.54
C ASP A 28 -14.09 17.11 -0.93
N LEU A 29 -13.98 15.94 -1.56
CA LEU A 29 -14.53 14.68 -1.03
C LEU A 29 -13.78 14.20 0.22
N PHE A 30 -12.60 14.76 0.47
CA PHE A 30 -11.80 14.49 1.65
C PHE A 30 -11.64 15.77 2.50
N PRO A 31 -12.36 15.91 3.62
CA PRO A 31 -12.29 17.10 4.47
C PRO A 31 -10.94 17.27 5.18
N GLY A 32 -10.02 16.32 4.99
CA GLY A 32 -8.65 16.37 5.44
C GLY A 32 -8.34 15.38 6.55
N PRO A 33 -7.05 15.07 6.75
CA PRO A 33 -6.60 14.03 7.65
C PRO A 33 -6.91 14.34 9.12
N LYS A 34 -6.97 15.63 9.48
CA LYS A 34 -7.37 16.06 10.83
C LYS A 34 -8.84 15.74 11.13
N ALA A 35 -9.72 15.99 10.15
CA ALA A 35 -11.17 15.88 10.31
C ALA A 35 -11.59 14.43 10.57
N VAL A 36 -11.12 13.51 9.73
CA VAL A 36 -11.47 12.08 9.80
C VAL A 36 -10.67 11.29 10.85
N GLY A 37 -9.68 11.91 11.49
CA GLY A 37 -8.82 11.30 12.50
C GLY A 37 -9.00 11.92 13.89
N PRO A 38 -8.05 12.74 14.36
CA PRO A 38 -8.06 13.25 15.74
C PRO A 38 -9.24 14.15 16.08
N GLN A 39 -9.90 14.81 15.11
CA GLN A 39 -11.14 15.55 15.40
C GLN A 39 -12.34 14.61 15.51
N ALA A 40 -12.45 13.60 14.64
CA ALA A 40 -13.52 12.60 14.69
C ALA A 40 -13.57 11.88 16.04
N GLN A 41 -12.41 11.55 16.62
CA GLN A 41 -12.31 10.88 17.93
C GLN A 41 -12.91 11.67 19.12
N ARG A 42 -13.19 12.96 18.94
CA ARG A 42 -13.83 13.80 19.97
C ARG A 42 -15.35 13.65 19.99
N PHE A 43 -15.96 13.12 18.93
CA PHE A 43 -17.39 12.83 18.89
C PHE A 43 -17.67 11.50 19.61
N ARG A 44 -17.61 11.52 20.94
CA ARG A 44 -17.77 10.34 21.82
C ARG A 44 -19.23 10.06 22.18
N HIS A 45 -20.16 10.20 21.24
CA HIS A 45 -21.57 9.93 21.51
C HIS A 45 -21.94 8.53 20.98
N PRO A 46 -22.51 7.61 21.81
CA PRO A 46 -22.81 6.24 21.41
C PRO A 46 -23.71 6.08 20.18
N ARG A 47 -24.49 7.11 19.84
CA ARG A 47 -25.41 7.11 18.68
C ARG A 47 -24.81 7.74 17.41
N LEU A 48 -23.59 8.27 17.46
CA LEU A 48 -22.91 8.83 16.28
C LEU A 48 -21.96 7.77 15.71
N ALA A 49 -22.03 7.55 14.38
CA ALA A 49 -21.06 6.70 13.71
C ALA A 49 -19.65 7.29 13.93
N PRO A 50 -18.73 6.57 14.58
CA PRO A 50 -17.43 7.12 15.00
C PRO A 50 -16.46 7.34 13.82
N VAL A 51 -16.87 7.02 12.59
CA VAL A 51 -16.02 7.12 11.40
C VAL A 51 -16.77 7.72 10.22
N ASP A 52 -16.21 8.79 9.67
CA ASP A 52 -16.66 9.42 8.44
C ASP A 52 -16.18 8.61 7.22
N ARG A 53 -17.09 8.34 6.26
CA ARG A 53 -16.76 7.57 5.05
C ARG A 53 -15.69 8.20 4.18
N SER A 54 -15.50 9.52 4.27
CA SER A 54 -14.45 10.23 3.54
C SER A 54 -13.05 9.76 3.92
N VAL A 55 -12.86 9.04 5.03
CA VAL A 55 -11.57 8.40 5.37
C VAL A 55 -11.07 7.48 4.26
N ASP A 56 -11.94 6.94 3.40
CA ASP A 56 -11.55 6.09 2.27
C ASP A 56 -10.72 6.85 1.21
N TYR A 57 -10.86 8.18 1.11
CA TYR A 57 -10.04 9.01 0.21
C TYR A 57 -8.60 9.22 0.70
N CYS A 58 -8.31 8.96 1.98
CA CYS A 58 -6.96 9.11 2.51
C CYS A 58 -5.96 8.19 1.78
N SER A 59 -4.90 8.72 1.19
CA SER A 59 -3.92 7.87 0.47
C SER A 59 -3.03 7.03 1.40
N GLY A 60 -3.04 7.30 2.71
CA GLY A 60 -2.13 6.66 3.66
C GLY A 60 -0.67 7.11 3.54
N CYS A 61 -0.38 8.23 2.87
CA CYS A 61 0.99 8.69 2.61
C CYS A 61 1.80 9.10 3.85
N GLY A 62 1.18 9.28 5.03
CA GLY A 62 1.88 9.57 6.29
C GLY A 62 2.34 11.01 6.50
N VAL A 63 2.27 11.89 5.48
CA VAL A 63 2.75 13.29 5.57
C VAL A 63 2.12 14.03 6.75
N CYS A 64 0.84 13.81 7.03
CA CYS A 64 0.12 14.45 8.13
C CYS A 64 0.69 14.13 9.53
N SER A 65 1.16 12.90 9.75
CA SER A 65 1.85 12.52 11.00
C SER A 65 3.24 13.15 11.06
N LEU A 66 3.98 13.12 9.94
CA LEU A 66 5.34 13.66 9.83
C LEU A 66 5.43 15.16 10.16
N VAL A 67 4.46 15.96 9.69
CA VAL A 67 4.46 17.43 9.86
C VAL A 67 3.78 17.90 11.15
N CYS A 68 3.24 16.99 11.97
CA CYS A 68 2.52 17.39 13.17
C CYS A 68 3.51 17.91 14.24
N PRO A 69 3.43 19.18 14.66
CA PRO A 69 4.38 19.71 15.66
C PRO A 69 4.19 19.12 17.06
N HIS A 70 3.08 18.43 17.31
CA HIS A 70 2.77 17.77 18.58
C HIS A 70 2.90 16.24 18.52
N GLY A 71 3.44 15.69 17.42
CA GLY A 71 3.63 14.25 17.28
C GLY A 71 2.35 13.42 17.25
N VAL A 72 1.22 14.02 16.83
CA VAL A 72 -0.03 13.28 16.67
C VAL A 72 0.09 12.34 15.47
N GLN A 73 -0.16 11.05 15.71
CA GLN A 73 -0.13 9.98 14.71
C GLN A 73 -1.41 9.99 13.85
N VAL A 74 -1.59 11.05 13.07
CA VAL A 74 -2.82 11.33 12.30
C VAL A 74 -3.09 10.26 11.23
N ALA A 75 -2.07 9.82 10.50
CA ALA A 75 -2.21 8.81 9.45
C ALA A 75 -2.64 7.45 10.02
N GLU A 76 -2.07 7.08 11.16
CA GLU A 76 -2.35 5.83 11.87
C GLU A 76 -3.77 5.84 12.44
N MET A 77 -4.21 6.97 13.01
CA MET A 77 -5.60 7.15 13.42
C MET A 77 -6.56 6.97 12.25
N ASN A 78 -6.23 7.54 11.08
CA ASN A 78 -7.05 7.41 9.87
C ASN A 78 -7.07 5.96 9.35
N ALA A 79 -5.97 5.23 9.44
CA ALA A 79 -5.90 3.83 9.05
C ALA A 79 -6.77 2.94 9.97
N ILE A 80 -6.75 3.19 11.28
CA ILE A 80 -7.62 2.49 12.24
C ILE A 80 -9.09 2.85 11.98
N ALA A 81 -9.40 4.13 11.75
CA ALA A 81 -10.75 4.56 11.42
C ALA A 81 -11.26 3.85 10.16
N ARG A 82 -10.44 3.76 9.09
CA ARG A 82 -10.77 2.97 7.89
C ARG A 82 -11.03 1.50 8.21
N SER A 83 -10.19 0.86 9.03
CA SER A 83 -10.41 -0.53 9.45
C SER A 83 -11.76 -0.69 10.14
N ALA A 84 -12.04 0.14 11.13
CA ALA A 84 -13.29 0.11 11.89
C ALA A 84 -14.52 0.35 10.98
N MET A 85 -14.40 1.23 9.98
CA MET A 85 -15.43 1.43 8.97
C MET A 85 -15.70 0.16 8.17
N PHE A 86 -14.68 -0.52 7.66
CA PHE A 86 -14.85 -1.74 6.86
C PHE A 86 -15.20 -2.98 7.70
N GLU A 87 -14.84 -3.02 8.98
CA GLU A 87 -15.35 -4.01 9.93
C GLU A 87 -16.88 -3.88 10.09
N ALA A 88 -17.39 -2.64 10.18
CA ALA A 88 -18.82 -2.39 10.32
C ALA A 88 -19.61 -2.54 9.00
N SER A 89 -19.06 -2.08 7.87
CA SER A 89 -19.78 -2.06 6.58
C SER A 89 -19.44 -3.22 5.63
N GLY A 90 -18.43 -4.02 5.96
CA GLY A 90 -17.85 -5.02 5.08
C GLY A 90 -16.81 -4.42 4.12
N LEU A 91 -15.74 -5.17 3.89
CA LEU A 91 -14.66 -4.80 2.97
C LEU A 91 -15.07 -5.06 1.50
N PRO A 92 -15.07 -4.03 0.61
CA PRO A 92 -15.44 -4.20 -0.78
C PRO A 92 -14.57 -5.23 -1.52
N LEU A 93 -15.15 -5.90 -2.53
CA LEU A 93 -14.43 -6.87 -3.36
C LEU A 93 -13.17 -6.25 -4.00
N ARG A 94 -13.25 -5.02 -4.51
CA ARG A 94 -12.10 -4.29 -5.06
C ARG A 94 -10.95 -4.24 -4.05
N ASN A 95 -11.22 -3.82 -2.82
CA ASN A 95 -10.21 -3.67 -1.77
C ASN A 95 -9.63 -5.03 -1.37
N ARG A 96 -10.47 -6.08 -1.30
CA ARG A 96 -10.03 -7.47 -1.08
C ARG A 96 -9.07 -7.96 -2.16
N LEU A 97 -9.36 -7.65 -3.42
CA LEU A 97 -8.50 -8.04 -4.55
C LEU A 97 -7.19 -7.25 -4.55
N LEU A 98 -7.27 -5.92 -4.53
CA LEU A 98 -6.09 -5.05 -4.60
C LEU A 98 -5.18 -5.18 -3.36
N GLY A 99 -5.75 -5.46 -2.19
CA GLY A 99 -5.00 -5.76 -0.96
C GLY A 99 -4.18 -7.05 -1.04
N ARG A 100 -4.46 -7.94 -2.00
CA ARG A 100 -3.75 -9.22 -2.21
C ARG A 100 -2.76 -9.16 -3.38
N ALA A 101 -2.01 -8.06 -3.48
CA ALA A 101 -1.07 -7.80 -4.57
C ALA A 101 -0.04 -8.93 -4.83
N GLU A 102 0.46 -9.57 -3.77
CA GLU A 102 1.38 -10.72 -3.87
C GLU A 102 0.70 -11.92 -4.55
N ARG A 103 -0.50 -12.32 -4.12
CA ARG A 103 -1.25 -13.44 -4.73
C ARG A 103 -1.66 -13.12 -6.17
N LEU A 104 -2.10 -11.90 -6.43
CA LEU A 104 -2.38 -11.44 -7.80
C LEU A 104 -1.13 -11.53 -8.68
N GLY A 105 0.04 -11.16 -8.15
CA GLY A 105 1.32 -11.32 -8.83
C GLY A 105 1.70 -12.78 -9.09
N GLN A 106 1.53 -13.66 -8.10
CA GLN A 106 1.81 -15.10 -8.22
C GLN A 106 0.97 -15.78 -9.31
N ILE A 107 -0.30 -15.39 -9.43
CA ILE A 107 -1.23 -15.92 -10.45
C ILE A 107 -1.00 -15.23 -11.80
N GLY A 108 -0.86 -13.90 -11.82
CA GLY A 108 -0.83 -13.10 -13.04
C GLY A 108 0.52 -13.10 -13.77
N SER A 109 1.65 -13.13 -13.05
CA SER A 109 2.98 -13.06 -13.67
C SER A 109 3.30 -14.26 -14.57
N PRO A 110 2.99 -15.52 -14.20
CA PRO A 110 3.14 -16.65 -15.11
C PRO A 110 2.34 -16.48 -16.41
N PHE A 111 1.15 -15.86 -16.36
CA PHE A 111 0.31 -15.64 -17.54
C PHE A 111 0.35 -14.20 -18.06
N ALA A 112 1.45 -13.47 -17.80
CA ALA A 112 1.54 -12.02 -18.05
C ALA A 112 1.01 -11.55 -19.43
N PRO A 113 1.30 -12.21 -20.57
CA PRO A 113 0.74 -11.80 -21.86
C PRO A 113 -0.79 -11.74 -21.86
N LEU A 114 -1.46 -12.71 -21.23
CA LEU A 114 -2.92 -12.78 -21.10
C LEU A 114 -3.44 -11.88 -19.98
N SER A 115 -2.79 -11.91 -18.80
CA SER A 115 -3.19 -11.10 -17.65
C SER A 115 -3.06 -9.59 -17.91
N ASN A 116 -2.26 -9.18 -18.90
CA ASN A 116 -2.14 -7.79 -19.33
C ASN A 116 -3.14 -7.38 -20.43
N LEU A 117 -3.92 -8.31 -21.02
CA LEU A 117 -4.93 -7.97 -22.04
C LEU A 117 -6.01 -7.00 -21.52
N PRO A 118 -6.59 -7.19 -20.32
CA PRO A 118 -7.55 -6.24 -19.78
C PRO A 118 -6.97 -4.83 -19.60
N LEU A 119 -5.65 -4.71 -19.47
CA LEU A 119 -4.98 -3.43 -19.33
C LEU A 119 -4.90 -2.66 -20.65
N ARG A 120 -5.04 -3.33 -21.80
CA ARG A 120 -4.84 -2.75 -23.14
C ARG A 120 -6.13 -2.55 -23.93
N ILE A 121 -7.17 -3.34 -23.65
CA ILE A 121 -8.40 -3.37 -24.45
C ILE A 121 -9.48 -2.47 -23.79
N PRO A 122 -9.95 -1.39 -24.45
CA PRO A 122 -10.91 -0.45 -23.84
C PRO A 122 -12.24 -1.09 -23.38
N PRO A 123 -12.87 -2.03 -24.12
CA PRO A 123 -14.03 -2.76 -23.62
C PRO A 123 -13.77 -3.52 -22.32
N LEU A 124 -12.59 -4.16 -22.18
CA LEU A 124 -12.24 -4.86 -20.94
C LEU A 124 -12.01 -3.87 -19.78
N ARG A 125 -11.39 -2.71 -20.04
CA ARG A 125 -11.27 -1.63 -19.05
C ARG A 125 -12.64 -1.13 -18.58
N TRP A 126 -13.62 -1.01 -19.48
CA TRP A 126 -14.99 -0.64 -19.13
C TRP A 126 -15.66 -1.70 -18.25
N LEU A 127 -15.47 -3.00 -18.54
CA LEU A 127 -15.96 -4.07 -17.67
C LEU A 127 -15.33 -4.01 -16.27
N VAL A 128 -14.01 -3.81 -16.19
CA VAL A 128 -13.31 -3.64 -14.91
C VAL A 128 -13.85 -2.44 -14.13
N GLU A 129 -14.12 -1.31 -14.79
CA GLU A 129 -14.75 -0.16 -14.17
C GLU A 129 -16.13 -0.48 -13.63
N LYS A 130 -16.98 -1.16 -14.43
CA LYS A 130 -18.35 -1.50 -14.04
C LYS A 130 -18.42 -2.47 -12.86
N PHE A 131 -17.54 -3.49 -12.83
CA PHE A 131 -17.59 -4.55 -11.81
C PHE A 131 -16.73 -4.26 -10.57
N LEU A 132 -15.56 -3.64 -10.75
CA LEU A 132 -14.62 -3.37 -9.64
C LEU A 132 -14.61 -1.89 -9.23
N GLY A 133 -15.27 -1.01 -9.98
CA GLY A 133 -15.28 0.43 -9.68
C GLY A 133 -13.93 1.09 -9.88
N ILE A 134 -13.06 0.52 -10.73
CA ILE A 134 -11.76 1.11 -11.03
C ILE A 134 -11.85 1.83 -12.37
N HIS A 135 -11.64 3.15 -12.34
CA HIS A 135 -11.79 4.01 -13.51
C HIS A 135 -10.96 3.50 -14.71
N ARG A 136 -11.56 3.46 -15.91
CA ARG A 136 -10.95 2.89 -17.13
C ARG A 136 -9.64 3.55 -17.55
N LYS A 137 -9.44 4.82 -17.19
CA LYS A 137 -8.21 5.58 -17.44
C LYS A 137 -7.16 5.44 -16.33
N ALA A 138 -7.45 4.72 -15.25
CA ALA A 138 -6.51 4.54 -14.15
C ALA A 138 -5.25 3.79 -14.65
N PRO A 139 -4.04 4.28 -14.30
CA PRO A 139 -2.82 3.57 -14.63
C PRO A 139 -2.77 2.26 -13.84
N PHE A 140 -2.52 1.16 -14.55
CA PHE A 140 -2.29 -0.15 -13.94
C PHE A 140 -0.91 -0.65 -14.33
N PRO A 141 -0.10 -1.10 -13.38
CA PRO A 141 1.19 -1.68 -13.70
C PRO A 141 0.98 -3.04 -14.39
N PRO A 142 1.63 -3.30 -15.54
CA PRO A 142 1.57 -4.59 -16.18
C PRO A 142 2.32 -5.64 -15.35
N PHE A 143 1.84 -6.88 -15.39
CA PHE A 143 2.60 -8.02 -14.88
C PHE A 143 3.82 -8.29 -15.78
N ALA A 144 4.94 -8.61 -15.16
CA ALA A 144 6.19 -8.94 -15.83
C ALA A 144 6.44 -10.45 -15.83
N ARG A 145 6.94 -10.97 -16.95
CA ARG A 145 7.47 -12.32 -17.10
C ARG A 145 8.80 -12.25 -17.86
N PRO A 146 9.93 -12.75 -17.31
CA PRO A 146 10.09 -13.35 -15.98
C PRO A 146 9.97 -12.31 -14.85
N ASN A 147 9.48 -12.75 -13.68
CA ASN A 147 9.53 -11.95 -12.45
C ASN A 147 10.97 -11.82 -11.91
N PHE A 148 11.18 -10.91 -10.94
CA PHE A 148 12.50 -10.65 -10.36
C PHE A 148 13.13 -11.91 -9.76
N ARG A 149 12.40 -12.69 -8.95
CA ARG A 149 12.94 -13.91 -8.31
C ARG A 149 13.38 -14.94 -9.34
N ALA A 150 12.58 -15.17 -10.39
CA ALA A 150 12.94 -16.08 -11.47
C ALA A 150 14.20 -15.62 -12.21
N TRP A 151 14.31 -14.32 -12.49
CA TRP A 151 15.52 -13.74 -13.07
C TRP A 151 16.74 -13.89 -12.15
N PHE A 152 16.60 -13.62 -10.84
CA PHE A 152 17.70 -13.70 -9.89
C PHE A 152 18.23 -15.13 -9.75
N ARG A 153 17.33 -16.14 -9.74
CA ARG A 153 17.73 -17.56 -9.78
C ARG A 153 18.45 -17.93 -11.08
N GLY A 154 17.94 -17.46 -12.23
CA GLY A 154 18.53 -17.74 -13.53
C GLY A 154 19.91 -17.09 -13.75
N LYS A 155 20.27 -16.07 -12.97
CA LYS A 155 21.59 -15.44 -12.99
C LYS A 155 22.73 -16.40 -12.56
N GLY A 156 22.39 -17.49 -11.87
CA GLY A 156 23.34 -18.45 -11.31
C GLY A 156 24.12 -17.89 -10.12
N ALA A 157 24.77 -18.76 -9.36
CA ALA A 157 25.73 -18.34 -8.35
C ALA A 157 26.92 -17.71 -9.08
N ARG A 158 27.08 -16.38 -9.00
CA ARG A 158 28.33 -15.77 -9.43
C ARG A 158 29.47 -16.37 -8.58
N PRO A 159 30.62 -16.70 -9.20
CA PRO A 159 31.80 -17.06 -8.44
C PRO A 159 32.07 -15.97 -7.39
N PRO A 160 32.62 -16.32 -6.22
CA PRO A 160 32.76 -15.39 -5.10
C PRO A 160 33.67 -14.22 -5.48
N ALA A 161 33.12 -13.19 -6.11
CA ALA A 161 33.81 -11.95 -6.36
C ALA A 161 33.84 -11.19 -5.04
N LEU A 162 34.88 -11.44 -4.23
CA LEU A 162 35.51 -10.53 -3.27
C LEU A 162 34.56 -9.54 -2.55
N GLY A 163 33.41 -10.03 -2.11
CA GLY A 163 32.41 -9.20 -1.46
C GLY A 163 32.72 -9.11 0.02
N TYR A 164 33.24 -7.96 0.48
CA TYR A 164 33.48 -7.72 1.91
C TYR A 164 32.19 -7.75 2.73
N TYR A 165 31.06 -7.37 2.11
CA TYR A 165 29.77 -7.22 2.77
C TYR A 165 28.74 -8.22 2.23
N LYS A 166 28.03 -8.89 3.14
CA LYS A 166 26.90 -9.76 2.80
C LYS A 166 25.60 -8.97 2.95
N VAL A 167 24.76 -8.97 1.92
CA VAL A 167 23.49 -8.23 1.91
C VAL A 167 22.34 -9.19 1.59
N VAL A 168 21.33 -9.21 2.45
CA VAL A 168 20.07 -9.90 2.18
C VAL A 168 19.07 -8.88 1.65
N TYR A 169 18.60 -9.09 0.42
CA TYR A 169 17.67 -8.19 -0.27
C TYR A 169 16.23 -8.68 -0.14
N PHE A 170 15.41 -7.91 0.57
CA PHE A 170 13.96 -8.09 0.67
C PHE A 170 13.28 -7.25 -0.41
N HIS A 171 12.74 -7.91 -1.44
CA HIS A 171 12.03 -7.24 -2.52
C HIS A 171 10.54 -7.01 -2.15
N GLY A 172 9.94 -5.93 -2.64
CA GLY A 172 8.48 -5.76 -2.59
C GLY A 172 7.75 -6.58 -3.65
N CYS A 173 6.43 -6.74 -3.50
CA CYS A 173 5.58 -7.39 -4.51
C CYS A 173 5.60 -6.63 -5.85
N SER A 174 5.66 -5.29 -5.81
CA SER A 174 5.84 -4.43 -7.00
C SER A 174 7.11 -4.80 -7.77
N THR A 175 8.25 -4.78 -7.07
CA THR A 175 9.56 -5.13 -7.63
C THR A 175 9.58 -6.56 -8.19
N ASN A 176 8.88 -7.50 -7.56
CA ASN A 176 8.88 -8.87 -8.05
C ASN A 176 8.06 -9.05 -9.32
N TYR A 177 6.79 -8.62 -9.29
CA TYR A 177 5.80 -9.01 -10.29
C TYR A 177 5.50 -7.97 -11.35
N TYR A 178 5.81 -6.69 -11.10
CA TYR A 178 5.39 -5.59 -11.96
C TYR A 178 6.60 -4.85 -12.54
N GLU A 179 7.55 -4.44 -11.70
CA GLU A 179 8.75 -3.73 -12.10
C GLU A 179 10.06 -4.45 -11.73
N PRO A 180 10.33 -5.66 -12.28
CA PRO A 180 11.59 -6.38 -12.02
C PRO A 180 12.85 -5.58 -12.30
N ARG A 181 12.79 -4.61 -13.22
CA ARG A 181 13.90 -3.71 -13.57
C ARG A 181 14.48 -3.00 -12.35
N ILE A 182 13.64 -2.60 -11.38
CA ILE A 182 14.07 -1.88 -10.17
C ILE A 182 14.92 -2.81 -9.29
N GLY A 183 14.47 -4.05 -9.08
CA GLY A 183 15.21 -5.03 -8.31
C GLY A 183 16.53 -5.41 -9.01
N LYS A 184 16.51 -5.56 -10.34
CA LYS A 184 17.72 -5.82 -11.13
C LYS A 184 18.76 -4.70 -10.97
N ALA A 185 18.32 -3.45 -11.02
CA ALA A 185 19.17 -2.29 -10.84
C ALA A 185 19.74 -2.23 -9.41
N ALA A 186 18.91 -2.46 -8.39
CA ALA A 186 19.36 -2.51 -7.00
C ALA A 186 20.45 -3.58 -6.78
N VAL A 187 20.25 -4.79 -7.30
CA VAL A 187 21.26 -5.87 -7.25
C VAL A 187 22.54 -5.44 -7.98
N ALA A 188 22.44 -4.86 -9.17
CA ALA A 188 23.61 -4.44 -9.94
C ALA A 188 24.43 -3.36 -9.23
N ILE A 189 23.77 -2.39 -8.58
CA ILE A 189 24.43 -1.34 -7.79
C ILE A 189 25.15 -1.96 -6.59
N LEU A 190 24.48 -2.84 -5.84
CA LEU A 190 25.06 -3.50 -4.67
C LEU A 190 26.29 -4.34 -5.06
N GLU A 191 26.20 -5.14 -6.12
CA GLU A 191 27.31 -5.95 -6.59
C GLU A 191 28.50 -5.10 -7.07
N ARG A 192 28.23 -3.96 -7.73
CA ARG A 192 29.28 -3.01 -8.14
C ARG A 192 29.99 -2.38 -6.92
N ASN A 193 29.31 -2.33 -5.77
CA ASN A 193 29.86 -1.87 -4.49
C ASN A 193 30.41 -3.02 -3.61
N ARG A 194 30.79 -4.15 -4.22
CA ARG A 194 31.40 -5.30 -3.52
C ARG A 194 30.49 -5.91 -2.43
N CYS A 195 29.17 -5.86 -2.63
CA CYS A 195 28.21 -6.60 -1.81
C CYS A 195 27.90 -7.95 -2.44
N ARG A 196 27.97 -9.02 -1.63
CA ARG A 196 27.40 -10.32 -1.97
C ARG A 196 25.90 -10.28 -1.64
N VAL A 197 25.08 -10.14 -2.67
CA VAL A 197 23.61 -10.08 -2.52
C VAL A 197 23.02 -11.49 -2.52
N THR A 198 22.20 -11.79 -1.53
CA THR A 198 21.29 -12.93 -1.51
C THR A 198 19.85 -12.43 -1.45
N VAL A 199 18.91 -13.16 -2.04
CA VAL A 199 17.47 -12.87 -1.92
C VAL A 199 16.88 -13.86 -0.95
N ALA A 200 16.30 -13.37 0.15
CA ALA A 200 15.67 -14.21 1.14
C ALA A 200 14.38 -14.86 0.61
N GLU A 201 14.04 -16.02 1.16
CA GLU A 201 12.66 -16.46 1.14
C GLU A 201 11.85 -15.52 2.05
N GLN A 202 10.72 -15.04 1.54
CA GLN A 202 9.91 -14.03 2.21
C GLN A 202 8.45 -14.13 1.77
N ASN A 203 7.56 -13.67 2.64
CA ASN A 203 6.12 -13.52 2.41
C ASN A 203 5.77 -12.05 2.16
N CYS A 204 4.48 -11.78 1.94
CA CYS A 204 3.96 -10.41 1.82
C CYS A 204 4.14 -9.66 3.14
N CYS A 205 4.52 -8.38 3.09
CA CYS A 205 4.65 -7.53 4.27
C CYS A 205 3.31 -7.03 4.85
N GLY A 206 2.17 -7.39 4.25
CA GLY A 206 0.83 -6.99 4.69
C GLY A 206 0.45 -5.54 4.39
N LEU A 207 1.38 -4.68 3.94
CA LEU A 207 1.12 -3.26 3.68
C LEU A 207 -0.07 -3.00 2.74
N PRO A 208 -0.24 -3.73 1.61
CA PRO A 208 -1.41 -3.52 0.73
C PRO A 208 -2.74 -3.83 1.43
N MET A 209 -2.77 -4.80 2.35
CA MET A 209 -3.96 -5.15 3.13
C MET A 209 -4.26 -4.06 4.16
N GLN A 210 -3.25 -3.62 4.93
CA GLN A 210 -3.37 -2.52 5.89
C GLN A 210 -3.85 -1.23 5.22
N SER A 211 -3.30 -0.91 4.06
CA SER A 211 -3.66 0.28 3.28
C SER A 211 -5.12 0.24 2.81
N ASN A 212 -5.68 -0.94 2.62
CA ASN A 212 -7.09 -1.15 2.27
C ASN A 212 -8.01 -1.33 3.48
N GLY A 213 -7.49 -1.23 4.72
CA GLY A 213 -8.26 -1.42 5.95
C GLY A 213 -8.47 -2.88 6.37
N ASP A 214 -7.71 -3.83 5.81
CA ASP A 214 -7.79 -5.27 6.10
C ASP A 214 -6.65 -5.67 7.06
N PHE A 215 -6.71 -5.17 8.30
CA PHE A 215 -5.69 -5.44 9.32
C PHE A 215 -5.70 -6.90 9.79
N GLU A 216 -6.85 -7.55 9.78
CA GLU A 216 -6.99 -8.96 10.15
C GLU A 216 -6.18 -9.85 9.18
N SER A 217 -6.41 -9.72 7.87
CA SER A 217 -5.65 -10.50 6.88
C SER A 217 -4.15 -10.17 6.92
N ALA A 218 -3.79 -8.92 7.24
CA ALA A 218 -2.39 -8.50 7.34
C ALA A 218 -1.64 -9.18 8.49
N ARG A 219 -2.31 -9.42 9.63
CA ARG A 219 -1.73 -10.08 10.81
C ARG A 219 -1.59 -11.59 10.64
N ALA A 220 -2.32 -12.18 9.71
CA ALA A 220 -2.35 -13.62 9.47
C ALA A 220 -1.28 -14.12 8.46
N LEU A 221 -0.38 -13.24 8.00
CA LEU A 221 0.70 -13.54 7.04
C LEU A 221 1.98 -14.03 7.72
#